data_AF-A0A2V4A1A3-F1
#
_entry.id   AF-A0A2V4A1A3-F1
#
_cell.length_a   1.000
_cell.length_b   1.000
_cell.length_c   1.000
_cell.angle_alpha   90.00
_cell.angle_beta   90.00
_cell.angle_gamma   90.00
#
_symmetry.space_group_name_H-M   'P 1'
#
loop_
_entity.id
_entity.type
_entity.pdbx_description
1 polymer ?
#
loop_
_entity_poly.entity_id
_entity_poly.type
_entity_poly.pdbx_seq_one_letter_code
_entity_poly.pdbx_strand_id
1 'polypeptide(L)'
;MLKADFEKEWKTKVRQFLISKSIGVLFQDEQFDDWWEAEPREIPFFDNKKMKITFMNLVWKEDSKFIEEADQALERFLLKTELDRKELSEILFKYCIDFLDLVDYEDEDGQLRQILDKNDIWNYVYPQEIFVERRHRRDENIYINLACECEWEKEHGLQLVFRQGRRLTRVSEQDGHLTESDAYDLSDKEDKLLHAYKKELNEKPWWKRRE
;
A
#
# COMPACT_ATOMS: atom_id res chain seq x y z
N MET A 1 7.22 -26.05 -22.70
CA MET A 1 6.12 -26.59 -21.89
C MET A 1 5.01 -26.98 -22.84
N LEU A 2 4.65 -28.27 -22.93
CA LEU A 2 3.61 -28.73 -23.84
C LEU A 2 2.24 -28.38 -23.26
N LYS A 3 1.27 -28.04 -24.10
CA LYS A 3 -0.12 -27.73 -23.71
C LYS A 3 -0.74 -28.83 -22.82
N ALA A 4 -0.31 -30.07 -23.00
CA ALA A 4 -0.73 -31.22 -22.21
C ALA A 4 -0.17 -31.21 -20.77
N ASP A 5 1.00 -30.61 -20.52
CA ASP A 5 1.55 -30.45 -19.17
C ASP A 5 0.80 -29.36 -18.42
N PHE A 6 0.46 -28.25 -19.12
CA PHE A 6 -0.35 -27.14 -18.61
C PHE A 6 -1.79 -27.58 -18.26
N GLU A 7 -2.42 -28.40 -19.10
CA GLU A 7 -3.77 -28.94 -18.86
C GLU A 7 -3.82 -29.98 -17.73
N LYS A 8 -2.69 -30.62 -17.40
CA LYS A 8 -2.61 -31.66 -16.36
C LYS A 8 -2.47 -31.05 -14.96
N GLU A 9 -1.70 -29.97 -14.81
CA GLU A 9 -1.68 -29.18 -13.56
C GLU A 9 -3.04 -28.53 -13.26
N TRP A 10 -3.71 -27.99 -14.29
CA TRP A 10 -5.00 -27.29 -14.18
C TRP A 10 -6.17 -28.17 -13.74
N LYS A 11 -6.11 -29.49 -13.96
CA LYS A 11 -7.18 -30.43 -13.60
C LYS A 11 -7.07 -31.00 -12.19
N THR A 12 -5.97 -30.75 -11.47
CA THR A 12 -5.68 -31.45 -10.20
C THR A 12 -5.81 -30.61 -8.93
N LYS A 13 -5.97 -29.30 -9.01
CA LYS A 13 -6.34 -28.44 -7.87
C LYS A 13 -7.37 -27.42 -8.32
N VAL A 14 -8.61 -27.53 -7.83
CA VAL A 14 -9.59 -26.45 -7.96
C VAL A 14 -9.10 -25.32 -7.05
N ARG A 15 -8.36 -24.35 -7.58
CA ARG A 15 -8.03 -23.13 -6.83
C ARG A 15 -9.33 -22.38 -6.56
N GLN A 16 -9.53 -21.97 -5.31
CA GLN A 16 -10.66 -21.09 -4.97
C GLN A 16 -10.43 -19.73 -5.64
N PHE A 17 -11.53 -19.04 -5.96
CA PHE A 17 -11.45 -17.70 -6.53
C PHE A 17 -12.49 -16.77 -5.93
N LEU A 18 -12.17 -15.49 -5.95
CA LEU A 18 -13.06 -14.39 -5.61
C LEU A 18 -13.18 -13.44 -6.80
N ILE A 19 -14.23 -12.63 -6.83
CA ILE A 19 -14.43 -11.60 -7.85
C ILE A 19 -14.48 -10.24 -7.17
N SER A 20 -13.50 -9.40 -7.48
CA SER A 20 -13.48 -7.97 -7.20
C SER A 20 -14.01 -7.22 -8.43
N LYS A 21 -14.83 -6.20 -8.22
CA LYS A 21 -15.29 -5.31 -9.30
C LYS A 21 -14.15 -4.47 -9.86
N SER A 22 -13.18 -4.11 -9.02
CA SER A 22 -12.09 -3.19 -9.37
C SER A 22 -10.93 -3.89 -10.07
N ILE A 23 -10.56 -5.08 -9.60
CA ILE A 23 -9.35 -5.78 -10.05
C ILE A 23 -9.61 -7.19 -10.62
N GLY A 24 -10.88 -7.59 -10.75
CA GLY A 24 -11.28 -8.80 -11.46
C GLY A 24 -11.20 -10.06 -10.61
N VAL A 25 -10.79 -11.17 -11.22
CA VAL A 25 -10.70 -12.46 -10.54
C VAL A 25 -9.42 -12.52 -9.71
N LEU A 26 -9.55 -12.94 -8.45
CA LEU A 26 -8.43 -13.29 -7.58
C LEU A 26 -8.44 -14.78 -7.33
N PHE A 27 -7.27 -15.41 -7.33
CA PHE A 27 -7.10 -16.80 -6.96
C PHE A 27 -6.48 -16.90 -5.57
N GLN A 28 -6.94 -17.87 -4.79
CA GLN A 28 -6.31 -18.17 -3.51
C GLN A 28 -4.85 -18.58 -3.75
N ASP A 29 -3.95 -18.05 -2.93
CA ASP A 29 -2.55 -18.45 -2.94
C ASP A 29 -2.40 -19.94 -2.58
N GLU A 30 -1.31 -20.58 -3.01
CA GLU A 30 -1.08 -22.00 -2.74
C GLU A 30 -0.51 -22.29 -1.35
N GLN A 31 0.13 -21.30 -0.73
CA GLN A 31 0.81 -21.41 0.55
C GLN A 31 -0.03 -20.82 1.69
N PHE A 32 -0.76 -19.73 1.42
CA PHE A 32 -1.54 -19.00 2.41
C PHE A 32 -3.03 -19.02 2.05
N ASP A 33 -3.86 -19.59 2.92
CA ASP A 33 -5.30 -19.75 2.69
C ASP A 33 -6.11 -18.47 2.89
N ASP A 34 -5.51 -17.46 3.49
CA ASP A 34 -6.04 -16.12 3.70
C ASP A 34 -5.51 -15.09 2.70
N TRP A 35 -4.71 -15.52 1.71
CA TRP A 35 -4.18 -14.68 0.64
C TRP A 35 -4.88 -14.95 -0.69
N TRP A 36 -5.19 -13.86 -1.40
CA TRP A 36 -5.89 -13.90 -2.69
C TRP A 36 -5.23 -12.96 -3.67
N GLU A 37 -4.77 -13.48 -4.80
CA GLU A 37 -3.90 -12.77 -5.73
C GLU A 37 -4.63 -12.49 -7.04
N ALA A 38 -4.57 -11.25 -7.50
CA ALA A 38 -5.05 -10.85 -8.81
C ALA A 38 -3.93 -10.91 -9.86
N GLU A 39 -4.32 -11.01 -11.13
CA GLU A 39 -3.42 -10.70 -12.25
C GLU A 39 -2.87 -9.26 -12.12
N PRO A 40 -1.58 -9.02 -12.44
CA PRO A 40 -0.98 -7.69 -12.31
C PRO A 40 -1.75 -6.58 -13.02
N ARG A 41 -1.90 -5.44 -12.35
CA ARG A 41 -2.63 -4.26 -12.84
C ARG A 41 -1.70 -3.08 -13.03
N GLU A 42 -1.99 -2.26 -14.04
CA GLU A 42 -1.31 -0.99 -14.24
C GLU A 42 -1.68 -0.04 -13.09
N ILE A 43 -0.68 0.53 -12.44
CA ILE A 43 -0.85 1.44 -11.30
C ILE A 43 -0.48 2.85 -11.75
N PRO A 44 -1.45 3.75 -12.01
CA PRO A 44 -1.16 5.08 -12.54
C PRO A 44 -0.32 5.96 -11.59
N PHE A 45 -0.39 5.68 -10.28
CA PHE A 45 0.46 6.30 -9.26
C PHE A 45 1.96 6.05 -9.51
N PHE A 46 2.31 4.91 -10.13
CA PHE A 46 3.66 4.52 -10.51
C PHE A 46 3.83 4.44 -12.03
N ASP A 47 3.34 5.46 -12.75
CA ASP A 47 3.52 5.60 -14.20
C ASP A 47 3.00 4.39 -15.01
N ASN A 48 1.90 3.80 -14.52
CA ASN A 48 1.26 2.59 -15.08
C ASN A 48 2.15 1.34 -15.02
N LYS A 49 3.13 1.28 -14.11
CA LYS A 49 3.84 0.03 -13.83
C LYS A 49 2.84 -1.06 -13.45
N LYS A 50 3.02 -2.25 -14.02
CA LYS A 50 2.21 -3.42 -13.67
C LYS A 50 2.66 -3.96 -12.33
N MET A 51 1.76 -4.02 -11.37
CA MET A 51 2.01 -4.53 -10.03
C MET A 51 0.97 -5.58 -9.66
N LYS A 52 1.42 -6.59 -8.92
CA LYS A 52 0.54 -7.57 -8.30
C LYS A 52 -0.25 -6.91 -7.17
N ILE A 53 -1.50 -7.33 -7.01
CA ILE A 53 -2.38 -6.89 -5.92
C ILE A 53 -2.86 -8.14 -5.20
N THR A 54 -2.62 -8.18 -3.89
CA THR A 54 -2.92 -9.33 -3.04
C THR A 54 -3.82 -8.88 -1.88
N PHE A 55 -4.94 -9.57 -1.68
CA PHE A 55 -5.75 -9.41 -0.47
C PHE A 55 -5.19 -10.34 0.59
N MET A 56 -4.72 -9.79 1.72
CA MET A 56 -4.18 -10.58 2.82
C MET A 56 -5.13 -10.60 4.00
N ASN A 57 -4.95 -11.62 4.87
CA ASN A 57 -5.74 -11.81 6.08
C ASN A 57 -7.26 -11.90 5.79
N LEU A 58 -7.64 -12.39 4.60
CA LEU A 58 -9.03 -12.50 4.17
C LEU A 58 -9.55 -13.93 4.34
N VAL A 59 -10.27 -14.14 5.45
CA VAL A 59 -11.13 -15.30 5.64
C VAL A 59 -12.55 -14.94 5.18
N TRP A 60 -12.86 -15.20 3.90
CA TRP A 60 -14.10 -14.72 3.24
C TRP A 60 -15.42 -15.12 3.94
N LYS A 61 -15.41 -16.17 4.76
CA LYS A 61 -16.58 -16.60 5.54
C LYS A 61 -16.84 -15.72 6.78
N GLU A 62 -15.82 -15.05 7.27
CA GLU A 62 -15.86 -14.25 8.50
C GLU A 62 -16.04 -12.76 8.18
N ASP A 63 -15.56 -12.31 7.02
CA ASP A 63 -15.68 -10.93 6.56
C ASP A 63 -16.36 -10.82 5.19
N SER A 64 -17.69 -10.86 5.23
CA SER A 64 -18.52 -10.69 4.04
C SER A 64 -18.43 -9.30 3.38
N LYS A 65 -17.90 -8.28 4.07
CA LYS A 65 -17.82 -6.91 3.57
C LYS A 65 -16.47 -6.55 2.97
N PHE A 66 -15.44 -7.36 3.22
CA PHE A 66 -14.07 -7.10 2.76
C PHE A 66 -14.02 -6.71 1.29
N ILE A 67 -14.58 -7.55 0.41
CA ILE A 67 -14.44 -7.37 -1.04
C ILE A 67 -15.09 -6.06 -1.49
N GLU A 68 -16.27 -5.73 -0.95
CA GLU A 68 -16.96 -4.49 -1.30
C GLU A 68 -16.17 -3.26 -0.83
N GLU A 69 -15.65 -3.28 0.39
CA GLU A 69 -14.88 -2.15 0.95
C GLU A 69 -13.49 -2.03 0.32
N ALA A 70 -12.88 -3.16 -0.05
CA ALA A 70 -11.65 -3.23 -0.81
C ALA A 70 -11.83 -2.66 -2.21
N ASP A 71 -12.93 -3.00 -2.89
CA ASP A 71 -13.28 -2.40 -4.18
C ASP A 71 -13.38 -0.88 -4.07
N GLN A 72 -14.11 -0.37 -3.07
CA GLN A 72 -14.22 1.07 -2.87
C GLN A 72 -12.87 1.75 -2.56
N ALA A 73 -11.96 1.07 -1.86
CA ALA A 73 -10.63 1.59 -1.59
C ALA A 73 -9.77 1.59 -2.87
N LEU A 74 -9.78 0.49 -3.61
CA LEU A 74 -9.04 0.33 -4.86
C LEU A 74 -9.51 1.31 -5.93
N GLU A 75 -10.82 1.50 -6.11
CA GLU A 75 -11.37 2.50 -7.03
C GLU A 75 -10.81 3.89 -6.77
N ARG A 76 -10.66 4.28 -5.50
CA ARG A 76 -10.10 5.59 -5.12
C ARG A 76 -8.59 5.65 -5.33
N PHE A 77 -7.88 4.57 -5.03
CA PHE A 77 -6.43 4.52 -5.17
C PHE A 77 -5.98 4.44 -6.63
N LEU A 78 -6.66 3.65 -7.46
CA LEU A 78 -6.34 3.48 -8.87
C LEU A 78 -6.61 4.75 -9.70
N LEU A 79 -7.32 5.74 -9.15
CA LEU A 79 -7.45 7.08 -9.74
C LEU A 79 -6.23 7.97 -9.47
N LYS A 80 -5.36 7.61 -8.53
CA LYS A 80 -4.17 8.39 -8.20
C LYS A 80 -3.12 8.27 -9.29
N THR A 81 -2.45 9.37 -9.57
CA THR A 81 -1.50 9.54 -10.67
C THR A 81 -0.11 9.92 -10.15
N GLU A 82 0.83 10.11 -11.07
CA GLU A 82 2.13 10.71 -10.78
C GLU A 82 2.02 12.05 -10.02
N LEU A 83 0.98 12.86 -10.29
CA LEU A 83 0.78 14.13 -9.60
C LEU A 83 0.52 13.91 -8.10
N ASP A 84 -0.37 12.97 -7.76
CA ASP A 84 -0.61 12.57 -6.37
C ASP A 84 0.66 12.01 -5.71
N ARG A 85 1.48 11.27 -6.47
CA ARG A 85 2.78 10.76 -5.98
C ARG A 85 3.74 11.89 -5.64
N LYS A 86 3.86 12.91 -6.51
CA LYS A 86 4.72 14.07 -6.29
C LYS A 86 4.30 14.93 -5.10
N GLU A 87 3.01 14.96 -4.74
CA GLU A 87 2.56 15.62 -3.52
C GLU A 87 3.11 14.97 -2.23
N LEU A 88 3.52 13.69 -2.30
CA LEU A 88 4.07 12.94 -1.17
C LEU A 88 5.61 13.02 -1.08
N SER A 89 6.27 13.61 -2.07
CA SER A 89 7.74 13.73 -2.15
C SER A 89 8.35 14.35 -0.90
N GLU A 90 7.71 15.38 -0.33
CA GLU A 90 8.19 16.06 0.88
C GLU A 90 8.24 15.10 2.08
N ILE A 91 7.18 14.31 2.28
CA ILE A 91 7.08 13.37 3.41
C ILE A 91 8.07 12.22 3.21
N LEU A 92 8.15 11.68 2.00
CA LEU A 92 9.05 10.59 1.68
C LEU A 92 10.52 11.00 1.79
N PHE A 93 10.87 12.17 1.26
CA PHE A 93 12.22 12.70 1.39
C PHE A 93 12.59 12.92 2.86
N LYS A 94 11.67 13.47 3.67
CA LYS A 94 11.90 13.59 5.11
C LYS A 94 12.16 12.23 5.76
N TYR A 95 11.37 11.21 5.43
CA TYR A 95 11.57 9.86 5.97
C TYR A 95 12.94 9.28 5.62
N CYS A 96 13.38 9.44 4.36
CA CYS A 96 14.72 9.06 3.91
C CYS A 96 15.83 9.77 4.72
N ILE A 97 15.76 11.10 4.88
CA ILE A 97 16.77 11.83 5.65
C ILE A 97 16.76 11.44 7.14
N ASP A 98 15.57 11.27 7.74
CA ASP A 98 15.45 10.82 9.12
C ASP A 98 16.10 9.44 9.32
N PHE A 99 15.93 8.52 8.35
CA PHE A 99 16.61 7.22 8.36
C PHE A 99 18.13 7.38 8.27
N LEU A 100 18.61 8.14 7.27
CA LEU A 100 20.04 8.34 7.04
C LEU A 100 20.75 9.00 8.24
N ASP A 101 20.05 9.80 9.03
CA ASP A 101 20.57 10.43 10.24
C ASP A 101 20.64 9.48 11.45
N LEU A 102 19.96 8.33 11.40
CA LEU A 102 19.97 7.31 12.44
C LEU A 102 21.01 6.21 12.18
N VAL A 103 21.41 6.01 10.93
CA VAL A 103 22.42 5.02 10.53
C VAL A 103 23.79 5.68 10.35
N ASP A 104 24.84 4.88 10.43
CA ASP A 104 26.20 5.35 10.15
C ASP A 104 26.33 5.72 8.67
N TYR A 105 27.04 6.80 8.39
CA TYR A 105 27.19 7.33 7.03
C TYR A 105 27.93 6.33 6.11
N GLU A 106 27.27 5.89 5.04
CA GLU A 106 27.92 5.19 3.93
C GLU A 106 28.18 6.16 2.76
N ASP A 107 29.31 6.01 2.07
CA ASP A 107 29.67 6.88 0.94
C ASP A 107 28.62 6.83 -0.20
N GLU A 108 27.89 5.72 -0.32
CA GLU A 108 26.80 5.53 -1.29
C GLU A 108 25.57 6.43 -1.00
N ASP A 109 25.35 6.82 0.25
CA ASP A 109 24.21 7.66 0.69
C ASP A 109 24.39 9.15 0.36
N GLY A 110 25.61 9.54 -0.02
CA GLY A 110 25.97 10.92 -0.31
C GLY A 110 25.07 11.55 -1.39
N GLN A 111 24.57 10.75 -2.33
CA GLN A 111 23.66 11.22 -3.39
C GLN A 111 22.26 11.57 -2.86
N LEU A 112 21.73 10.77 -1.93
CA LEU A 112 20.41 10.99 -1.32
C LEU A 112 20.37 12.29 -0.52
N ARG A 113 21.48 12.60 0.18
CA ARG A 113 21.63 13.87 0.95
C ARG A 113 21.79 15.11 0.05
N GLN A 114 22.08 14.93 -1.23
CA GLN A 114 22.30 16.01 -2.20
C GLN A 114 21.10 16.27 -3.12
N ILE A 115 19.98 15.57 -2.92
CA ILE A 115 18.74 15.81 -3.67
C ILE A 115 18.29 17.27 -3.49
N LEU A 116 18.16 17.99 -4.61
CA LEU A 116 17.75 19.41 -4.63
C LEU A 116 16.24 19.55 -4.85
N ASP A 117 15.69 18.81 -5.81
CA ASP A 117 14.25 18.67 -6.01
C ASP A 117 13.78 17.42 -5.28
N LYS A 118 12.94 17.59 -4.26
CA LYS A 118 12.44 16.46 -3.46
C LYS A 118 11.66 15.46 -4.30
N ASN A 119 11.14 15.83 -5.46
CA ASN A 119 10.52 14.88 -6.39
C ASN A 119 11.50 13.81 -6.90
N ASP A 120 12.80 14.10 -6.91
CA ASP A 120 13.82 13.15 -7.35
C ASP A 120 13.98 11.96 -6.39
N ILE A 121 13.41 12.02 -5.18
CA ILE A 121 13.41 10.88 -4.24
C ILE A 121 12.77 9.63 -4.85
N TRP A 122 11.79 9.80 -5.74
CA TRP A 122 11.10 8.68 -6.38
C TRP A 122 11.98 7.90 -7.35
N ASN A 123 13.13 8.45 -7.77
CA ASN A 123 14.11 7.72 -8.58
C ASN A 123 14.83 6.61 -7.78
N TYR A 124 14.73 6.67 -6.45
CA TYR A 124 15.35 5.75 -5.50
C TYR A 124 14.32 4.83 -4.81
N VAL A 125 13.10 4.76 -5.35
CA VAL A 125 12.01 3.92 -4.84
C VAL A 125 11.54 2.97 -5.95
N TYR A 126 11.55 1.68 -5.64
CA TYR A 126 11.23 0.62 -6.60
C TYR A 126 9.99 -0.14 -6.12
N PRO A 127 8.79 0.19 -6.63
CA PRO A 127 7.56 -0.47 -6.21
C PRO A 127 7.53 -1.96 -6.60
N GLN A 128 7.12 -2.83 -5.67
CA GLN A 128 7.12 -4.29 -5.83
C GLN A 128 5.69 -4.85 -5.89
N GLU A 129 4.92 -4.67 -4.81
CA GLU A 129 3.59 -5.30 -4.65
C GLU A 129 2.64 -4.39 -3.88
N ILE A 130 1.33 -4.62 -4.06
CA ILE A 130 0.27 -3.95 -3.30
C ILE A 130 -0.47 -4.98 -2.46
N PHE A 131 -0.57 -4.73 -1.17
CA PHE A 131 -1.39 -5.50 -0.25
C PHE A 131 -2.65 -4.71 0.12
N VAL A 132 -3.80 -5.36 0.09
CA VAL A 132 -5.06 -4.82 0.57
C VAL A 132 -5.45 -5.57 1.82
N GLU A 133 -5.59 -4.85 2.92
CA GLU A 133 -5.70 -5.44 4.25
C GLU A 133 -6.73 -4.72 5.08
N ARG A 134 -7.45 -5.48 5.92
CA ARG A 134 -8.26 -4.89 6.99
C ARG A 134 -7.41 -4.72 8.23
N ARG A 135 -7.47 -3.55 8.84
CA ARG A 135 -6.87 -3.34 10.16
C ARG A 135 -7.55 -4.26 11.18
N HIS A 136 -6.78 -5.14 11.83
CA HIS A 136 -7.29 -6.17 12.73
C HIS A 136 -7.97 -5.65 14.00
N ARG A 137 -7.78 -4.37 14.37
CA ARG A 137 -8.37 -3.73 15.54
C ARG A 137 -8.75 -2.27 15.28
N ARG A 138 -9.50 -1.68 16.22
CA ARG A 138 -9.92 -0.27 16.26
C ARG A 138 -10.90 0.11 15.16
N ASP A 139 -10.44 0.81 14.12
CA ASP A 139 -11.35 1.34 13.12
C ASP A 139 -11.74 0.33 12.04
N GLU A 140 -11.03 -0.80 12.01
CA GLU A 140 -11.30 -1.97 11.16
C GLU A 140 -11.51 -1.61 9.68
N ASN A 141 -10.89 -0.53 9.19
CA ASN A 141 -11.01 -0.14 7.79
C ASN A 141 -10.08 -0.94 6.88
N ILE A 142 -10.35 -0.85 5.57
CA ILE A 142 -9.42 -1.30 4.55
C ILE A 142 -8.28 -0.28 4.36
N TYR A 143 -7.06 -0.81 4.25
CA TYR A 143 -5.84 -0.10 3.94
C TYR A 143 -5.21 -0.70 2.68
N ILE A 144 -4.54 0.14 1.90
CA ILE A 144 -3.75 -0.25 0.74
C ILE A 144 -2.29 0.01 1.11
N ASN A 145 -1.53 -1.06 1.27
CA ASN A 145 -0.12 -1.04 1.60
C ASN A 145 0.70 -1.24 0.32
N LEU A 146 1.53 -0.26 -0.03
CA LEU A 146 2.45 -0.35 -1.17
C LEU A 146 3.81 -0.79 -0.64
N ALA A 147 4.22 -2.02 -0.96
CA ALA A 147 5.55 -2.54 -0.68
C ALA A 147 6.52 -2.12 -1.79
N CYS A 148 7.61 -1.48 -1.40
CA CYS A 148 8.65 -0.96 -2.29
C CYS A 148 10.02 -1.34 -1.75
N GLU A 149 10.99 -1.50 -2.64
CA GLU A 149 12.41 -1.40 -2.28
C GLU A 149 12.84 0.06 -2.35
N CYS A 150 13.92 0.41 -1.64
CA CYS A 150 14.53 1.74 -1.73
C CYS A 150 16.03 1.68 -1.47
N GLU A 151 16.77 2.71 -1.91
CA GLU A 151 18.23 2.71 -1.82
C GLU A 151 18.78 2.98 -0.40
N TRP A 152 17.99 3.61 0.48
CA TRP A 152 18.47 3.93 1.84
C TRP A 152 18.24 2.80 2.85
N GLU A 153 17.18 2.01 2.70
CA GLU A 153 16.86 0.89 3.59
C GLU A 153 16.76 -0.40 2.75
N LYS A 154 17.90 -1.07 2.57
CA LYS A 154 18.07 -2.22 1.68
C LYS A 154 17.65 -3.56 2.32
N GLU A 155 17.55 -3.64 3.65
CA GLU A 155 17.20 -4.88 4.37
C GLU A 155 15.69 -5.05 4.50
N HIS A 156 14.96 -3.95 4.68
CA HIS A 156 13.53 -3.94 4.95
C HIS A 156 12.71 -3.20 3.87
N GLY A 157 13.34 -2.36 3.05
CA GLY A 157 12.65 -1.57 2.04
C GLY A 157 11.73 -0.50 2.63
N LEU A 158 10.69 -0.14 1.89
CA LEU A 158 9.78 0.96 2.17
C LEU A 158 8.33 0.48 2.01
N GLN A 159 7.48 0.85 2.97
CA GLN A 159 6.03 0.77 2.83
C GLN A 159 5.37 2.16 2.82
N LEU A 160 4.35 2.30 1.96
CA LEU A 160 3.46 3.46 1.91
C LEU A 160 2.03 2.99 2.12
N VAL A 161 1.40 3.39 3.22
CA VAL A 161 0.06 2.88 3.57
C VAL A 161 -1.00 3.95 3.36
N PHE A 162 -2.01 3.63 2.55
CA PHE A 162 -3.16 4.48 2.26
C PHE A 162 -4.43 3.93 2.93
N ARG A 163 -5.03 4.72 3.82
CA ARG A 163 -6.32 4.36 4.40
C ARG A 163 -7.45 4.55 3.39
N GLN A 164 -8.24 3.49 3.17
CA GLN A 164 -9.39 3.44 2.25
C GLN A 164 -9.07 3.94 0.83
N GLY A 165 -7.79 3.82 0.42
CA GLY A 165 -7.26 4.32 -0.86
C GLY A 165 -7.28 5.84 -1.04
N ARG A 166 -7.54 6.61 0.03
CA ARG A 166 -7.73 8.07 -0.06
C ARG A 166 -6.44 8.85 0.17
N ARG A 167 -5.79 8.60 1.30
CA ARG A 167 -4.65 9.40 1.76
C ARG A 167 -3.60 8.51 2.40
N LEU A 168 -2.34 8.89 2.22
CA LEU A 168 -1.22 8.34 2.94
C LEU A 168 -1.41 8.55 4.45
N THR A 169 -1.43 7.46 5.20
CA THR A 169 -1.54 7.44 6.66
C THR A 169 -0.30 6.86 7.34
N ARG A 170 0.64 6.30 6.58
CA ARG A 170 1.93 5.82 7.11
C ARG A 170 3.01 5.77 6.03
N VAL A 171 4.25 6.07 6.45
CA VAL A 171 5.50 5.83 5.71
C VAL A 171 6.46 5.19 6.72
N SER A 172 6.99 4.01 6.41
CA SER A 172 7.89 3.26 7.29
C SER A 172 8.64 2.19 6.52
N GLU A 173 9.52 1.45 7.18
CA GLU A 173 10.08 0.18 6.69
C GLU A 173 8.98 -0.89 6.63
N GLN A 174 9.17 -1.99 5.90
CA GLN A 174 8.17 -3.07 5.81
C GLN A 174 8.13 -3.92 7.11
N ASP A 175 7.40 -3.43 8.12
CA ASP A 175 7.33 -4.01 9.47
C ASP A 175 6.04 -4.84 9.74
N GLY A 176 5.16 -4.98 8.75
CA GLY A 176 3.89 -5.71 8.88
C GLY A 176 2.77 -4.98 9.63
N HIS A 177 2.96 -3.69 9.98
CA HIS A 177 1.93 -2.89 10.64
C HIS A 177 1.33 -1.83 9.68
N LEU A 178 0.00 -1.64 9.75
CA LEU A 178 -0.71 -0.68 8.87
C LEU A 178 -0.69 0.76 9.40
N THR A 179 -0.37 0.95 10.69
CA THR A 179 -0.40 2.26 11.37
C THR A 179 0.72 2.36 12.41
N GLU A 180 1.20 3.57 12.68
CA GLU A 180 2.16 3.84 13.77
C GLU A 180 1.55 3.47 15.14
N SER A 181 0.25 3.71 15.25
CA SER A 181 -0.57 3.28 16.38
C SER A 181 -0.50 1.78 16.67
N ASP A 182 -0.39 0.94 15.65
CA ASP A 182 -0.29 -0.51 15.84
C ASP A 182 1.16 -0.95 16.07
N ALA A 183 2.12 -0.35 15.38
CA ALA A 183 3.55 -0.66 15.51
C ALA A 183 4.10 -0.32 16.91
N TYR A 184 3.71 0.83 17.46
CA TYR A 184 4.28 1.37 18.71
C TYR A 184 3.29 1.42 19.87
N ASP A 185 2.14 0.74 19.73
CA ASP A 185 1.02 0.73 20.68
C ASP A 185 0.55 2.14 21.13
N LEU A 186 0.63 3.10 20.22
CA LEU A 186 0.17 4.47 20.44
C LEU A 186 -1.34 4.59 20.27
N SER A 187 -1.94 5.65 20.83
CA SER A 187 -3.32 5.98 20.49
C SER A 187 -3.42 6.55 19.07
N ASP A 188 -4.58 6.37 18.42
CA ASP A 188 -4.88 6.94 17.09
C ASP A 188 -4.79 8.48 17.03
N LYS A 189 -4.65 9.18 18.17
CA LYS A 189 -4.46 10.64 18.23
C LYS A 189 -2.98 11.03 18.15
N GLU A 190 -2.09 10.14 18.59
CA GLU A 190 -0.64 10.34 18.58
C GLU A 190 -0.03 9.96 17.24
N ASP A 191 -0.68 9.05 16.50
CA ASP A 191 -0.37 8.78 15.10
C ASP A 191 -0.76 9.99 14.24
N LYS A 192 0.23 10.81 13.89
CA LYS A 192 0.04 12.13 13.26
C LYS A 192 -0.69 12.06 11.93
N LEU A 193 -0.27 11.14 11.04
CA LEU A 193 -0.85 11.00 9.71
C LEU A 193 -2.25 10.40 9.77
N LEU A 194 -2.45 9.36 10.60
CA LEU A 194 -3.77 8.78 10.82
C LEU A 194 -4.74 9.76 11.48
N HIS A 195 -4.27 10.57 12.43
CA HIS A 195 -5.08 11.58 13.10
C HIS A 195 -5.47 12.71 12.14
N ALA A 196 -4.54 13.16 11.29
CA ALA A 196 -4.82 14.18 10.27
C ALA A 196 -5.94 13.76 9.32
N TYR A 197 -5.97 12.49 8.91
CA TYR A 197 -7.06 11.93 8.10
C TYR A 197 -8.44 12.11 8.75
N LYS A 198 -8.55 11.88 10.06
CA LYS A 198 -9.83 12.01 10.79
C LYS A 198 -10.32 13.46 10.88
N LYS A 199 -9.42 14.45 10.90
CA LYS A 199 -9.82 15.87 10.92
C LYS A 199 -10.52 16.26 9.62
N GLU A 200 -9.97 15.84 8.48
CA GLU A 200 -10.52 16.22 7.18
C GLU A 200 -11.87 15.59 6.86
N LEU A 201 -12.14 14.36 7.32
CA LEU A 201 -13.50 13.78 7.21
C LEU A 201 -14.55 14.60 7.97
N ASN A 202 -14.14 15.26 9.05
CA ASN A 202 -15.01 16.08 9.89
C ASN A 202 -15.08 17.54 9.40
N GLU A 203 -14.19 17.96 8.50
CA GLU A 203 -14.32 19.26 7.85
C GLU A 203 -15.33 19.19 6.72
N LYS A 204 -16.41 19.97 6.82
CA LYS A 204 -17.35 20.17 5.69
C LYS A 204 -16.52 20.57 4.45
N PRO A 205 -16.75 19.93 3.28
CA PRO A 205 -16.10 20.33 2.04
C PRO A 205 -16.22 21.84 1.81
N TRP A 206 -15.24 22.49 1.17
CA TRP A 206 -15.22 23.95 1.11
C TRP A 206 -16.45 24.59 0.45
N TRP A 207 -17.17 23.87 -0.41
CA TRP A 207 -18.44 24.28 -1.00
C TRP A 207 -19.66 24.14 -0.06
N LYS A 208 -19.51 23.48 1.09
CA LYS A 208 -20.50 23.41 2.19
C LYS A 208 -20.13 24.31 3.39
N ARG A 209 -19.08 25.15 3.26
CA ARG A 209 -18.62 26.07 4.31
C ARG A 209 -19.29 27.47 4.27
N ARG A 210 -20.30 27.69 3.44
CA ARG A 210 -21.11 28.92 3.42
C ARG A 210 -22.57 28.62 3.77
N GLU A 211 -22.87 28.70 5.06
CA GLU A 211 -24.19 29.00 5.64
C GLU A 211 -23.95 29.98 6.80
#